data_AF-A0A6G1P8R7-F1
#
_entry.id   AF-A0A6G1P8R7-F1
#
_cell.length_a   1.000
_cell.length_b   1.000
_cell.length_c   1.000
_cell.angle_alpha   90.00
_cell.angle_beta   90.00
_cell.angle_gamma   90.00
#
_symmetry.space_group_name_H-M   'P 1'
#
loop_
_entity.id
_entity.type
_entity.pdbx_description
1 polymer ?
#
loop_
_entity_poly.entity_id
_entity_poly.type
_entity_poly.pdbx_seq_one_letter_code
_entity_poly.pdbx_strand_id
1 'polypeptide(L)'
;MSEHNPSYEVQGIVCRPPRQDCIDAQIWRRNISAALKVPVMVSIMSKWKRFGTTRTLPRAGRLAKLSNRERRALVGKVTKNQMITLTELQHFSV
;
A
#
# COMPACT_ATOMS: atom_id res chain seq x y z
N MET A 1 49.25 10.05 41.20
CA MET A 1 48.72 10.22 39.84
C MET A 1 47.52 9.29 39.73
N SER A 2 46.31 9.85 39.65
CA SER A 2 45.06 9.07 39.67
C SER A 2 44.74 8.62 38.24
N GLU A 3 44.76 7.31 38.01
CA GLU A 3 44.25 6.74 36.77
C GLU A 3 42.73 6.62 36.87
N HIS A 4 42.06 7.53 36.17
CA HIS A 4 40.63 7.50 35.99
C HIS A 4 40.33 6.58 34.81
N ASN A 5 39.84 5.36 35.07
CA ASN A 5 39.29 4.49 34.04
C ASN A 5 37.83 4.89 33.79
N PRO A 6 37.44 5.34 32.58
CA PRO A 6 36.05 5.56 32.27
C PRO A 6 35.40 4.21 31.94
N SER A 7 34.66 3.67 32.90
CA SER A 7 33.73 2.55 32.68
C SER A 7 32.50 3.05 31.93
N TYR A 8 32.64 3.37 30.65
CA TYR A 8 31.49 3.53 29.77
C TYR A 8 31.06 2.13 29.32
N GLU A 9 30.00 1.61 29.94
CA GLU A 9 29.29 0.48 29.37
C GLU A 9 28.67 0.93 28.05
N VAL A 10 29.20 0.41 26.94
CA VAL A 10 28.50 0.47 25.65
C VAL A 10 27.22 -0.32 25.84
N GLN A 11 26.09 0.37 26.02
CA GLN A 11 24.78 -0.26 26.05
C GLN A 11 24.60 -1.01 24.73
N GLY A 12 24.84 -2.32 24.77
CA GLY A 12 24.65 -3.19 23.63
C GLY A 12 23.22 -3.01 23.13
N ILE A 13 23.05 -2.90 21.82
CA ILE A 13 21.73 -2.96 21.20
C ILE A 13 21.12 -4.29 21.66
N VAL A 14 20.17 -4.24 22.59
CA VAL A 14 19.42 -5.41 23.02
C VAL A 14 18.62 -5.87 21.81
N CYS A 15 19.15 -6.86 21.10
CA CYS A 15 18.43 -7.56 20.05
C CYS A 15 17.25 -8.27 20.72
N ARG A 16 16.09 -7.61 20.78
CA ARG A 16 14.87 -8.28 21.21
C ARG A 16 14.62 -9.46 20.28
N PRO A 17 14.48 -10.68 20.81
CA PRO A 17 14.14 -11.81 19.97
C PRO A 17 12.82 -11.54 19.25
N PRO A 18 12.68 -11.96 17.98
CA PRO A 18 11.42 -11.87 17.27
C PRO A 18 10.35 -12.61 18.07
N ARG A 19 9.15 -12.04 18.14
CA ARG A 19 8.03 -12.72 18.82
C ARG A 19 7.80 -14.09 18.15
N GLN A 20 7.55 -15.14 18.94
CA GLN A 20 7.46 -16.51 18.44
C GLN A 20 6.43 -16.68 17.32
N ASP A 21 5.30 -15.99 17.42
CA ASP A 21 4.25 -15.91 16.39
C ASP A 21 4.76 -15.38 15.04
N CYS A 22 5.74 -14.48 15.04
CA CYS A 22 6.38 -13.97 13.83
C CYS A 22 7.29 -15.02 13.18
N ILE A 23 7.96 -15.84 13.99
CA ILE A 23 8.84 -16.93 13.54
C ILE A 23 7.99 -18.03 12.89
N ASP A 24 6.93 -18.45 13.57
CA ASP A 24 6.02 -19.50 13.09
C ASP A 24 5.35 -19.08 11.78
N ALA A 25 4.92 -17.81 11.68
CA ALA A 25 4.35 -17.25 10.45
C ALA A 25 5.38 -17.17 9.30
N GLN A 26 6.68 -17.00 9.57
CA GLN A 26 7.72 -17.03 8.54
C GLN A 26 8.01 -18.45 8.05
N ILE A 27 8.09 -19.41 8.97
CA ILE A 27 8.30 -20.83 8.65
C ILE A 27 7.14 -21.36 7.80
N TRP A 28 5.90 -21.11 8.23
CA TRP A 28 4.70 -21.51 7.50
C TRP A 28 4.66 -20.93 6.08
N ARG A 29 5.01 -19.65 5.91
CA ARG A 29 5.12 -19.00 4.60
C ARG A 29 6.15 -19.65 3.68
N ARG A 30 7.34 -19.98 4.22
CA ARG A 30 8.41 -20.63 3.44
C ARG A 30 8.00 -22.03 2.97
N ASN A 31 7.38 -22.81 3.84
CA ASN A 31 6.93 -24.16 3.53
C ASN A 31 5.88 -24.17 2.40
N ILE A 32 4.89 -23.28 2.47
CA ILE A 32 3.87 -23.17 1.41
C ILE A 32 4.48 -22.67 0.11
N SER A 33 5.36 -21.66 0.16
CA SER A 33 6.02 -21.14 -1.05
C SER A 33 6.86 -22.21 -1.74
N ALA A 34 7.55 -23.05 -0.97
CA ALA A 34 8.36 -24.16 -1.49
C ALA A 34 7.47 -25.25 -2.12
N ALA A 35 6.37 -25.62 -1.45
CA ALA A 35 5.41 -26.61 -1.95
C ALA A 35 4.72 -26.16 -3.25
N LEU A 36 4.35 -24.87 -3.34
CA LEU A 36 3.66 -24.33 -4.49
C LEU A 36 4.62 -23.93 -5.64
N LYS A 37 5.94 -23.88 -5.40
CA LYS A 37 6.95 -23.33 -6.34
C LYS A 37 6.60 -21.94 -6.88
N VAL A 38 5.81 -21.17 -6.13
CA VAL A 38 5.36 -19.82 -6.53
C VAL A 38 6.10 -18.79 -5.68
N PRO A 39 6.92 -17.89 -6.27
CA PRO A 39 7.68 -16.90 -5.50
C PRO A 39 6.80 -15.80 -4.89
N VAL A 40 5.51 -15.74 -5.24
CA VAL A 40 4.63 -14.60 -4.98
C VAL A 40 3.68 -14.78 -3.79
N MET A 41 3.88 -15.79 -2.94
CA MET A 41 2.96 -16.14 -1.83
C MET A 41 2.70 -14.97 -0.88
N VAL A 42 3.71 -14.14 -0.61
CA VAL A 42 3.56 -12.90 0.18
C VAL A 42 2.56 -11.96 -0.49
N SER A 43 2.66 -11.75 -1.80
CA SER A 43 1.74 -10.88 -2.53
C SER A 43 0.31 -11.44 -2.57
N ILE A 44 0.16 -12.76 -2.67
CA ILE A 44 -1.14 -13.45 -2.70
C ILE A 44 -1.82 -13.27 -1.34
N MET A 45 -1.08 -13.47 -0.25
CA MET A 45 -1.59 -13.30 1.11
C MET A 45 -1.94 -11.85 1.42
N SER A 46 -1.09 -10.89 1.03
CA SER A 46 -1.40 -9.46 1.16
C SER A 46 -2.63 -9.06 0.33
N LYS A 47 -2.81 -9.64 -0.86
CA LYS A 47 -3.96 -9.40 -1.73
C LYS A 47 -5.24 -10.03 -1.16
N TRP A 48 -5.14 -11.26 -0.64
CA TRP A 48 -6.25 -11.94 0.02
C TRP A 48 -6.70 -11.20 1.28
N LYS A 49 -5.77 -10.77 2.13
CA LYS A 49 -6.08 -9.96 3.32
C LYS A 49 -6.79 -8.65 2.97
N ARG A 50 -6.49 -8.08 1.80
CA ARG A 50 -7.07 -6.80 1.35
C ARG A 50 -8.41 -6.94 0.64
N PHE A 51 -8.61 -8.00 -0.14
CA PHE A 51 -9.77 -8.13 -1.03
C PHE A 51 -10.65 -9.37 -0.76
N GLY A 52 -10.20 -10.29 0.09
CA GLY A 52 -10.89 -11.56 0.34
C GLY A 52 -10.87 -12.54 -0.83
N THR A 53 -10.18 -12.22 -1.92
CA THR A 53 -10.20 -13.00 -3.16
C THR A 53 -8.82 -13.49 -3.57
N THR A 54 -8.73 -14.75 -3.98
CA THR A 54 -7.53 -15.35 -4.62
C THR A 54 -7.55 -15.18 -6.14
N ARG A 55 -8.69 -14.79 -6.73
CA ARG A 55 -8.82 -14.54 -8.17
C ARG A 55 -7.94 -13.37 -8.58
N THR A 56 -7.31 -13.47 -9.75
CA THR A 56 -6.55 -12.37 -10.34
C THR A 56 -7.49 -11.19 -10.54
N LEU A 57 -7.22 -10.09 -9.82
CA LEU A 57 -7.96 -8.85 -10.02
C LEU A 57 -7.79 -8.39 -11.47
N PRO A 58 -8.83 -7.82 -12.09
CA PRO A 58 -8.67 -7.18 -13.38
C PRO A 58 -7.52 -6.17 -13.29
N ARG A 59 -6.59 -6.25 -14.24
CA ARG A 59 -5.43 -5.36 -14.30
C ARG A 59 -5.99 -3.93 -14.33
N ALA A 60 -5.66 -3.14 -13.31
CA ALA A 60 -6.05 -1.73 -13.30
C ALA A 60 -5.38 -1.08 -14.51
N GLY A 61 -6.18 -0.72 -15.51
CA GLY A 61 -5.67 -0.36 -16.84
C GLY A 61 -6.59 0.56 -17.61
N ARG A 62 -7.56 1.20 -16.94
CA ARG A 62 -8.33 2.28 -17.55
C ARG A 62 -8.18 3.52 -16.69
N LEU A 63 -7.40 4.48 -17.18
CA LEU A 63 -7.46 5.84 -16.66
C LEU A 63 -8.92 6.28 -16.67
N ALA A 64 -9.35 6.92 -15.58
CA ALA A 64 -10.64 7.59 -15.60
C ALA A 64 -10.60 8.63 -16.73
N LYS A 65 -11.67 8.69 -17.54
CA LYS A 65 -11.82 9.71 -18.59
C LYS A 65 -11.68 11.14 -18.08
N LEU A 66 -11.91 11.34 -16.78
CA LEU A 66 -11.76 12.61 -16.09
C LEU A 66 -10.93 12.40 -14.82
N SER A 67 -9.95 13.27 -14.61
CA SER A 67 -9.21 13.34 -13.36
C SER A 67 -10.12 13.79 -12.21
N ASN A 68 -9.71 13.50 -10.96
CA ASN A 68 -10.42 14.02 -9.78
C ASN A 68 -10.39 15.55 -9.70
N ARG A 69 -9.47 16.21 -10.40
CA ARG A 69 -9.40 17.67 -10.50
C ARG A 69 -10.46 18.20 -11.47
N GLU A 70 -10.54 17.62 -12.67
CA GLU A 70 -11.58 17.98 -13.65
C GLU A 70 -12.99 17.75 -13.12
N ARG A 71 -13.23 16.62 -12.43
CA ARG A 71 -14.54 16.36 -11.80
C ARG A 71 -14.93 17.47 -10.83
N ARG A 72 -14.01 17.91 -9.96
CA ARG A 72 -14.29 18.99 -9.01
C ARG A 72 -14.53 20.33 -9.70
N ALA A 73 -13.79 20.61 -10.77
CA ALA A 73 -13.98 21.82 -11.57
C ALA A 73 -15.35 21.84 -12.27
N LEU A 74 -15.76 20.72 -12.87
CA LEU A 74 -17.06 20.55 -13.51
C LEU A 74 -18.20 20.72 -12.50
N VAL A 75 -18.11 20.06 -11.34
CA VAL A 75 -19.09 20.21 -10.25
C VAL A 75 -19.18 21.67 -9.82
N GLY A 76 -18.05 22.33 -9.59
CA GLY A 76 -18.04 23.75 -9.19
C GLY A 76 -18.69 24.68 -10.23
N LYS A 77 -18.62 24.37 -11.52
CA LYS A 77 -19.28 25.16 -12.58
C LYS A 77 -20.78 24.94 -12.62
N VAL A 78 -21.22 23.68 -12.55
CA VAL A 78 -22.66 23.34 -12.50
C VAL A 78 -23.31 23.93 -11.26
N THR A 79 -22.61 23.94 -10.11
CA THR A 79 -23.12 24.56 -8.89
C THR A 79 -23.25 26.08 -9.01
N LYS A 80 -22.34 26.76 -9.73
CA LYS A 80 -22.41 28.22 -9.93
C LYS A 80 -23.49 28.61 -10.94
N ASN A 81 -23.60 27.87 -12.03
CA ASN A 81 -24.57 28.11 -13.10
C ASN A 81 -25.31 26.81 -13.42
N GLN A 82 -26.48 26.63 -12.81
CA GLN A 82 -27.28 25.41 -13.01
C GLN A 82 -27.83 25.23 -14.43
N MET A 83 -27.92 26.32 -15.21
CA MET A 83 -28.40 26.28 -16.60
C MET A 83 -27.29 26.01 -17.64
N ILE A 84 -26.07 25.69 -17.21
CA ILE A 84 -24.98 25.41 -18.14
C ILE A 84 -25.26 24.16 -18.98
N THR A 85 -25.05 24.25 -20.29
CA THR A 85 -25.32 23.14 -21.22
C THR A 85 -24.13 22.19 -21.31
N LEU A 86 -24.39 20.94 -21.75
CA LEU A 86 -23.36 19.92 -21.89
C LEU A 86 -22.22 20.36 -22.83
N THR A 87 -22.56 21.04 -23.92
CA THR A 87 -21.59 21.51 -24.92
C THR A 87 -20.59 22.50 -24.32
N GLU A 88 -21.06 23.41 -23.46
CA GLU A 88 -20.17 24.33 -22.75
C GLU A 88 -19.30 23.61 -21.73
N LEU A 89 -19.83 22.61 -21.03
CA LEU A 89 -19.03 21.80 -20.10
C LEU A 89 -17.92 21.00 -20.81
N GLN A 90 -18.19 20.51 -22.01
CA GLN A 90 -17.20 19.76 -22.82
C GLN A 90 -16.02 20.62 -23.25
N HIS A 91 -16.23 21.91 -23.54
CA HIS A 91 -15.14 22.86 -23.82
C HIS A 91 -14.18 23.07 -22.64
N PHE A 92 -14.57 22.68 -21.43
CA PHE A 92 -13.74 22.80 -20.23
C PHE A 92 -13.06 21.49 -19.82
N SER A 93 -13.46 20.36 -20.37
CA SER A 93 -12.80 19.07 -20.17
C SER A 93 -11.85 18.80 -21.33
N VAL A 94 -10.65 19.37 -21.26
CA VAL A 94 -9.49 19.00 -22.09
C VAL A 94 -8.50 18.23 -21.22
#